data_AF-A0A9Q1KSY2-F1
#
_entry.id   AF-A0A9Q1KSY2-F1
#
_cell.length_a   1.000
_cell.length_b   1.000
_cell.length_c   1.000
_cell.angle_alpha   90.00
_cell.angle_beta   90.00
_cell.angle_gamma   90.00
#
_symmetry.space_group_name_H-M   'P 1'
#
loop_
_entity.id
_entity.type
_entity.pdbx_description
1 polymer ?
#
loop_
_entity_poly.entity_id
_entity_poly.type
_entity_poly.pdbx_seq_one_letter_code
_entity_poly.pdbx_strand_id
1 'polypeptide(L)'
;MELSLGQNRLSGPIPRSFGEAIVNLLDLSRNRLTGDASFLFGSNKTALETIYLNHNHFKFDFSNVDLPMGIRDLNIQHNELYGSLPKRLAQPPLWNDSDLPPAQACQARQHRPQQVPLWRPFAPLQFGKNKTMLELTKLDHNNLKFDFSNLDLPMGISTLDISHNETYGSLPKLLGQLPLQSINVSYNNLCGMIPTGRRL
;
A
#
# COMPACT_ATOMS: atom_id res chain seq x y z
N MET A 1 -10.96 10.08 20.47
CA MET A 1 -12.41 10.01 20.15
C MET A 1 -12.60 8.98 19.04
N GLU A 2 -13.69 8.23 19.05
CA GLU A 2 -13.98 7.22 18.03
C GLU A 2 -15.31 7.56 17.33
N LEU A 3 -15.40 7.29 16.04
CA LEU A 3 -16.62 7.43 15.25
C LEU A 3 -16.85 6.14 14.46
N SER A 4 -17.93 5.43 14.80
CA SER A 4 -18.29 4.15 14.17
C SER A 4 -19.66 4.22 13.52
N LEU A 5 -19.66 4.15 12.19
CA LEU A 5 -20.85 4.13 11.32
C LEU A 5 -20.88 2.88 10.43
N GLY A 6 -19.99 1.90 10.71
CA GLY A 6 -19.85 0.69 9.92
C GLY A 6 -21.11 -0.19 9.93
N GLN A 7 -21.22 -1.08 8.94
CA GLN A 7 -22.32 -2.06 8.80
C GLN A 7 -23.72 -1.42 8.69
N ASN A 8 -23.82 -0.36 7.90
CA ASN A 8 -25.07 0.33 7.63
C ASN A 8 -25.41 0.29 6.14
N ARG A 9 -26.45 1.03 5.76
CA ARG A 9 -26.86 1.24 4.36
C ARG A 9 -26.65 2.69 3.92
N LEU A 10 -25.74 3.42 4.58
CA LEU A 10 -25.41 4.80 4.24
C LEU A 10 -24.92 4.86 2.79
N SER A 11 -25.30 5.90 2.07
CA SER A 11 -25.03 6.02 0.64
C SER A 11 -24.73 7.46 0.26
N GLY A 12 -24.26 7.65 -0.98
CA GLY A 12 -23.81 8.95 -1.46
C GLY A 12 -22.39 9.29 -0.99
N PRO A 13 -21.91 10.50 -1.29
CA PRO A 13 -20.57 10.94 -0.93
C PRO A 13 -20.48 11.36 0.54
N ILE A 14 -19.28 11.23 1.12
CA ILE A 14 -19.00 11.79 2.44
C ILE A 14 -18.93 13.32 2.33
N PRO A 15 -19.63 14.08 3.20
CA PRO A 15 -19.53 15.54 3.21
C PRO A 15 -18.09 16.00 3.49
N ARG A 16 -17.58 17.00 2.75
CA ARG A 16 -16.20 17.49 2.91
C ARG A 16 -15.86 17.97 4.32
N SER A 17 -16.85 18.46 5.08
CA SER A 17 -16.67 18.87 6.48
C SER A 17 -16.23 17.72 7.40
N PHE A 18 -16.47 16.45 7.05
CA PHE A 18 -15.92 15.31 7.79
C PHE A 18 -14.38 15.29 7.75
N GLY A 19 -13.77 15.92 6.74
CA GLY A 19 -12.34 16.14 6.66
C GLY A 19 -11.78 17.00 7.80
N GLU A 20 -12.61 17.63 8.63
CA GLU A 20 -12.19 18.41 9.80
C GLU A 20 -12.26 17.62 11.11
N ALA A 21 -12.91 16.45 11.11
CA ALA A 21 -13.09 15.63 12.30
C ALA A 21 -11.73 15.18 12.90
N ILE A 22 -11.60 15.30 14.22
CA ILE A 22 -10.44 14.85 14.99
C ILE A 22 -10.84 13.56 15.71
N VAL A 23 -10.48 12.43 15.12
CA VAL A 23 -10.81 11.09 15.63
C VAL A 23 -9.57 10.22 15.62
N ASN A 24 -9.52 9.27 16.55
CA ASN A 24 -8.47 8.26 16.65
C ASN A 24 -8.84 7.02 15.83
N LEU A 25 -10.13 6.70 15.80
CA LEU A 25 -10.72 5.63 15.01
C LEU A 25 -11.89 6.17 14.19
N LEU A 26 -11.87 5.88 12.89
CA LEU A 26 -12.96 6.15 11.96
C LEU A 26 -13.38 4.86 11.26
N ASP A 27 -14.57 4.36 11.58
CA ASP A 27 -15.16 3.20 10.91
C ASP A 27 -16.36 3.62 10.05
N LEU A 28 -16.19 3.57 8.74
CA LEU A 28 -17.22 3.79 7.72
C LEU A 28 -17.49 2.51 6.91
N SER A 29 -16.98 1.37 7.37
CA SER A 29 -16.94 0.13 6.60
C SER A 29 -18.33 -0.45 6.30
N ARG A 30 -18.42 -1.28 5.26
CA ARG A 30 -19.64 -2.05 4.94
C ARG A 30 -20.87 -1.13 4.83
N ASN A 31 -20.79 -0.18 3.92
CA ASN A 31 -21.87 0.74 3.57
C ASN A 31 -22.01 0.77 2.03
N ARG A 32 -22.71 1.78 1.49
CA ARG A 32 -22.82 2.07 0.05
C ARG A 32 -22.28 3.46 -0.27
N LEU A 33 -21.30 3.93 0.51
CA LEU A 33 -20.70 5.25 0.35
C LEU A 33 -19.92 5.30 -0.96
N THR A 34 -19.92 6.46 -1.60
CA THR A 34 -19.36 6.67 -2.95
C THR A 34 -18.44 7.90 -2.96
N GLY A 35 -17.79 8.13 -4.10
CA GLY A 35 -17.02 9.34 -4.34
C GLY A 35 -15.61 9.29 -3.79
N ASP A 36 -14.98 10.47 -3.71
CA ASP A 36 -13.59 10.62 -3.30
C ASP A 36 -13.49 10.77 -1.78
N ALA A 37 -12.83 9.83 -1.10
CA ALA A 37 -12.59 9.85 0.34
C ALA A 37 -11.14 10.21 0.72
N SER A 38 -10.32 10.63 -0.24
CA SER A 38 -8.92 11.00 -0.01
C SER A 38 -8.76 12.14 1.01
N PHE A 39 -9.75 13.02 1.12
CA PHE A 39 -9.77 14.15 2.06
C PHE A 39 -9.90 13.74 3.53
N LEU A 40 -10.21 12.47 3.82
CA LEU A 40 -10.21 11.94 5.19
C LEU A 40 -8.80 11.72 5.72
N PHE A 41 -7.81 11.66 4.83
CA PHE A 41 -6.41 11.53 5.15
C PHE A 41 -5.72 12.91 5.15
N GLY A 42 -4.51 12.94 5.69
CA GLY A 42 -3.65 14.12 5.70
C GLY A 42 -2.63 14.03 6.82
N SER A 43 -1.43 14.59 6.63
CA SER A 43 -0.43 14.72 7.70
C SER A 43 -0.92 15.55 8.90
N ASN A 44 -1.94 16.39 8.71
CA ASN A 44 -2.62 17.12 9.78
C ASN A 44 -3.52 16.23 10.66
N LYS A 45 -3.84 14.99 10.26
CA LYS A 45 -4.62 14.01 11.03
C LYS A 45 -3.78 13.31 12.09
N THR A 46 -3.15 14.08 12.97
CA THR A 46 -2.16 13.59 13.95
C THR A 46 -2.73 12.62 14.98
N ALA A 47 -4.03 12.67 15.24
CA ALA A 47 -4.72 11.78 16.17
C ALA A 47 -5.18 10.44 15.55
N LEU A 48 -5.25 10.35 14.22
CA LEU A 48 -5.85 9.21 13.53
C LEU A 48 -4.90 8.01 13.53
N GLU A 49 -5.32 6.93 14.18
CA GLU A 49 -4.57 5.67 14.29
C GLU A 49 -5.21 4.54 13.48
N THR A 50 -6.54 4.53 13.37
CA THR A 50 -7.31 3.46 12.72
C THR A 50 -8.33 4.04 11.76
N ILE A 51 -8.36 3.53 10.52
CA ILE A 51 -9.40 3.89 9.55
C ILE A 51 -9.88 2.68 8.75
N TYR A 52 -11.18 2.45 8.79
CA TYR A 52 -11.87 1.39 8.06
C TYR A 52 -12.85 2.00 7.05
N LEU A 53 -12.50 1.92 5.77
CA LEU A 53 -13.32 2.35 4.63
C LEU A 53 -13.80 1.18 3.77
N ASN A 54 -13.47 -0.04 4.17
CA ASN A 54 -13.66 -1.23 3.36
C ASN A 54 -15.13 -1.52 3.03
N HIS A 55 -15.36 -2.22 1.92
CA HIS A 55 -16.71 -2.59 1.44
C HIS A 55 -17.60 -1.36 1.26
N ASN A 56 -17.17 -0.48 0.36
CA ASN A 56 -17.90 0.69 -0.12
C ASN A 56 -17.64 0.82 -1.64
N HIS A 57 -18.01 1.97 -2.21
CA HIS A 57 -17.78 2.32 -3.62
C HIS A 57 -16.92 3.59 -3.73
N PHE A 58 -15.92 3.73 -2.85
CA PHE A 58 -15.02 4.88 -2.93
C PHE A 58 -14.10 4.77 -4.14
N LYS A 59 -13.93 5.89 -4.82
CA LYS A 59 -13.12 5.99 -6.04
C LYS A 59 -12.21 7.21 -5.99
N PHE A 60 -10.92 6.98 -5.83
CA PHE A 60 -9.90 8.03 -5.82
C PHE A 60 -8.51 7.46 -6.12
N ASP A 61 -7.60 8.35 -6.51
CA ASP A 61 -6.20 8.02 -6.77
C ASP A 61 -5.45 7.89 -5.44
N PHE A 62 -5.04 6.68 -5.10
CA PHE A 62 -4.32 6.40 -3.86
C PHE A 62 -2.88 6.94 -3.87
N SER A 63 -2.30 7.23 -5.04
CA SER A 63 -0.92 7.72 -5.19
C SER A 63 -0.68 9.05 -4.46
N ASN A 64 -1.72 9.90 -4.43
CA ASN A 64 -1.65 11.28 -3.95
C ASN A 64 -2.11 11.42 -2.49
N VAL A 65 -2.47 10.31 -1.83
CA VAL A 65 -2.92 10.34 -0.45
C VAL A 65 -1.75 10.62 0.49
N ASP A 66 -1.88 11.67 1.31
CA ASP A 66 -0.94 11.95 2.39
C ASP A 66 -1.39 11.21 3.66
N LEU A 67 -0.81 10.03 3.92
CA LEU A 67 -1.16 9.25 5.11
C LEU A 67 -0.72 9.95 6.41
N PRO A 68 -1.51 9.90 7.49
CA PRO A 68 -1.07 10.40 8.78
C PRO A 68 0.11 9.58 9.30
N MET A 69 1.09 10.24 9.93
CA MET A 69 2.30 9.57 10.44
C MET A 69 1.97 8.49 11.49
N GLY A 70 0.93 8.73 12.30
CA GLY A 70 0.49 7.85 13.37
C GLY A 70 -0.44 6.71 12.98
N ILE A 71 -0.77 6.56 11.68
CA ILE A 71 -1.68 5.50 11.25
C ILE A 71 -1.05 4.12 11.52
N ARG A 72 -1.82 3.24 12.18
CA ARG A 72 -1.45 1.85 12.51
C ARG A 72 -2.25 0.86 11.67
N ASP A 73 -3.55 1.10 11.55
CA ASP A 73 -4.48 0.19 10.90
C ASP A 73 -5.22 0.88 9.73
N LEU A 74 -4.98 0.36 8.52
CA LEU A 74 -5.60 0.84 7.30
C LEU A 74 -6.33 -0.30 6.59
N ASN A 75 -7.66 -0.20 6.53
CA ASN A 75 -8.49 -1.14 5.77
C ASN A 75 -9.34 -0.41 4.74
N ILE A 76 -8.94 -0.47 3.47
CA ILE A 76 -9.61 0.17 2.34
C ILE A 76 -10.03 -0.84 1.26
N GLN A 77 -9.97 -2.14 1.58
CA GLN A 77 -10.30 -3.21 0.65
C GLN A 77 -11.74 -3.12 0.11
N HIS A 78 -12.01 -3.75 -1.03
CA HIS A 78 -13.33 -3.77 -1.65
C HIS A 78 -13.87 -2.35 -1.86
N ASN A 79 -13.21 -1.62 -2.75
CA ASN A 79 -13.58 -0.30 -3.25
C ASN A 79 -13.13 -0.18 -4.72
N GLU A 80 -13.10 1.03 -5.27
CA GLU A 80 -12.68 1.33 -6.65
C GLU A 80 -11.44 2.25 -6.65
N LEU A 81 -10.54 2.08 -5.68
CA LEU A 81 -9.30 2.87 -5.64
C LEU A 81 -8.39 2.49 -6.80
N TYR A 82 -7.72 3.49 -7.37
CA TYR A 82 -6.79 3.32 -8.48
C TYR A 82 -5.48 4.07 -8.21
N GLY A 83 -4.54 3.97 -9.16
CA GLY A 83 -3.21 4.56 -9.01
C GLY A 83 -2.25 3.64 -8.27
N SER A 84 -1.21 4.22 -7.68
CA SER A 84 -0.13 3.53 -6.97
C SER A 84 -0.23 3.71 -5.45
N LEU A 85 0.70 3.11 -4.71
CA LEU A 85 0.79 3.34 -3.26
C LEU A 85 1.34 4.74 -2.96
N PRO A 86 0.82 5.44 -1.93
CA PRO A 86 1.30 6.76 -1.57
C PRO A 86 2.72 6.69 -1.01
N LYS A 87 3.45 7.79 -1.18
CA LYS A 87 4.86 7.96 -0.80
C LYS A 87 5.18 7.53 0.64
N ARG A 88 4.26 7.73 1.58
CA ARG A 88 4.47 7.35 2.99
C ARG A 88 4.32 5.87 3.27
N LEU A 89 3.62 5.14 2.39
CA LEU A 89 3.45 3.70 2.47
C LEU A 89 4.56 2.99 1.70
N ALA A 90 4.81 3.40 0.46
CA ALA A 90 5.82 2.79 -0.38
C ALA A 90 6.44 3.81 -1.32
N GLN A 91 7.76 3.78 -1.44
CA GLN A 91 8.51 4.50 -2.48
C GLN A 91 9.55 3.56 -3.06
N PRO A 92 9.98 3.77 -4.32
CA PRO A 92 11.27 3.25 -4.74
C PRO A 92 12.33 3.69 -3.72
N PRO A 93 13.25 2.80 -3.31
CA PRO A 93 14.35 3.22 -2.48
C PRO A 93 15.08 4.38 -3.18
N LEU A 94 15.52 5.37 -2.40
CA LEU A 94 16.24 6.55 -2.88
C LEU A 94 17.61 6.13 -3.42
N TRP A 95 17.66 5.46 -4.57
CA TRP A 95 18.87 5.19 -5.32
C TRP A 95 18.97 6.24 -6.42
N ASN A 96 20.18 6.77 -6.65
CA ASN A 96 20.42 7.65 -7.79
C ASN A 96 20.11 6.88 -9.09
N ASP A 97 19.52 7.57 -10.07
CA ASP A 97 18.99 7.03 -11.35
C ASP A 97 19.97 6.21 -12.22
N SER A 98 21.22 6.00 -11.79
CA SER A 98 22.25 5.26 -12.50
C SER A 98 22.21 3.73 -12.35
N ASP A 99 21.43 3.17 -11.42
CA ASP A 99 21.58 1.76 -11.02
C ASP A 99 20.35 0.84 -11.20
N LEU A 100 19.28 1.29 -11.88
CA LEU A 100 18.04 0.49 -12.01
C LEU A 100 17.80 -0.03 -13.44
N PRO A 101 17.70 -1.36 -13.64
CA PRO A 101 17.16 -1.89 -14.88
C PRO A 101 15.65 -1.59 -14.97
N PRO A 102 15.09 -1.37 -16.17
CA PRO A 102 13.68 -1.05 -16.33
C PRO A 102 12.78 -2.18 -15.81
N ALA A 103 11.71 -1.81 -15.10
CA ALA A 103 10.57 -2.64 -14.69
C ALA A 103 9.81 -3.34 -15.86
N GLN A 104 10.37 -3.33 -17.07
CA GLN A 104 9.80 -3.96 -18.28
C GLN A 104 10.04 -5.47 -18.36
N ALA A 105 10.70 -6.04 -17.35
CA ALA A 105 11.16 -7.41 -17.40
C ALA A 105 10.10 -8.49 -17.10
N CYS A 106 8.84 -8.12 -16.78
CA CYS A 106 7.74 -9.09 -16.68
C CYS A 106 7.10 -9.42 -18.04
N GLN A 107 7.21 -8.54 -19.04
CA GLN A 107 6.66 -8.80 -20.38
C GLN A 107 7.69 -9.40 -21.35
N ALA A 108 9.00 -9.14 -21.15
CA ALA A 108 10.05 -9.57 -22.08
C ALA A 108 10.65 -10.97 -21.81
N ARG A 109 10.32 -11.63 -20.70
CA ARG A 109 11.06 -12.81 -20.20
C ARG A 109 10.55 -14.21 -20.63
N GLN A 110 9.63 -14.32 -21.58
CA GLN A 110 9.29 -15.63 -22.14
C GLN A 110 10.30 -16.14 -23.20
N HIS A 111 11.26 -15.32 -23.68
CA HIS A 111 12.11 -15.71 -24.83
C HIS A 111 13.62 -15.42 -24.77
N ARG A 112 14.24 -15.00 -23.65
CA ARG A 112 15.72 -14.98 -23.57
C ARG A 112 16.26 -14.97 -22.14
N PRO A 113 17.10 -15.95 -21.74
CA PRO A 113 17.92 -15.81 -20.54
C PRO A 113 19.16 -15.02 -20.93
N GLN A 114 19.23 -13.73 -20.58
CA GLN A 114 20.49 -13.01 -20.63
C GLN A 114 20.85 -12.44 -19.26
N GLN A 115 22.09 -12.79 -18.90
CA GLN A 115 22.95 -12.40 -17.80
C GLN A 115 22.47 -11.24 -16.93
N VAL A 116 22.24 -11.56 -15.66
CA VAL A 116 22.01 -10.60 -14.58
C VAL A 116 23.35 -9.92 -14.25
N PRO A 117 23.47 -8.59 -14.21
CA PRO A 117 24.70 -7.92 -13.79
C PRO A 117 25.09 -8.32 -12.37
N LEU A 118 26.40 -8.39 -12.12
CA LEU A 118 26.99 -8.71 -10.82
C LEU A 118 26.70 -7.56 -9.83
N TRP A 119 25.77 -7.78 -8.90
CA TRP A 119 25.36 -6.79 -7.90
C TRP A 119 26.50 -6.48 -6.91
N ARG A 120 26.82 -5.19 -6.71
CA ARG A 120 27.73 -4.75 -5.64
C ARG A 120 27.02 -4.81 -4.27
N PRO A 121 27.74 -5.03 -3.15
CA PRO A 121 27.14 -5.01 -1.83
C PRO A 121 26.57 -3.62 -1.55
N PHE A 122 25.28 -3.56 -1.25
CA PHE A 122 24.57 -2.32 -0.94
C PHE A 122 25.08 -1.71 0.37
N ALA A 123 25.37 -0.41 0.36
CA ALA A 123 25.58 0.35 1.58
C ALA A 123 24.24 0.47 2.35
N PRO A 124 24.23 0.36 3.69
CA PRO A 124 23.00 0.37 4.48
C PRO A 124 22.46 1.80 4.62
N LEU A 125 21.65 2.25 3.65
CA LEU A 125 20.85 3.46 3.78
C LEU A 125 19.40 3.09 4.13
N GLN A 126 19.16 2.98 5.45
CA GLN A 126 17.94 3.34 6.18
C GLN A 126 16.57 3.01 5.55
N PHE A 127 16.38 1.72 5.22
CA PHE A 127 15.09 1.12 4.86
C PHE A 127 14.00 1.43 5.90
N GLY A 128 12.81 1.80 5.43
CA GLY A 128 11.62 2.07 6.23
C GLY A 128 11.66 3.35 7.08
N LYS A 129 12.66 4.23 6.92
CA LYS A 129 12.73 5.46 7.72
C LYS A 129 11.73 6.53 7.31
N ASN A 130 11.23 7.26 8.31
CA ASN A 130 10.21 8.30 8.17
C ASN A 130 8.92 7.84 7.48
N LYS A 131 8.63 6.52 7.56
CA LYS A 131 7.37 5.92 7.12
C LYS A 131 6.35 5.93 8.25
N THR A 132 5.11 5.60 7.91
CA THR A 132 4.01 5.44 8.88
C THR A 132 4.30 4.34 9.90
N MET A 133 3.66 4.40 11.07
CA MET A 133 3.66 3.33 12.08
C MET A 133 2.72 2.17 11.71
N LEU A 134 2.59 1.89 10.43
CA LEU A 134 1.56 1.01 9.89
C LEU A 134 1.89 -0.47 10.21
N GLU A 135 0.95 -1.16 10.81
CA GLU A 135 1.07 -2.55 11.24
C GLU A 135 0.19 -3.46 10.39
N LEU A 136 -1.07 -3.07 10.16
CA LEU A 136 -2.05 -3.84 9.38
C LEU A 136 -2.54 -3.05 8.18
N THR A 137 -2.35 -3.62 6.99
CA THR A 137 -2.72 -2.98 5.72
C THR A 137 -3.49 -3.93 4.82
N LYS A 138 -4.76 -3.62 4.58
CA LYS A 138 -5.64 -4.37 3.66
C LYS A 138 -6.11 -3.47 2.53
N LEU A 139 -5.56 -3.68 1.35
CA LEU A 139 -5.80 -2.91 0.12
C LEU A 139 -6.45 -3.76 -0.98
N ASP A 140 -6.79 -5.01 -0.67
CA ASP A 140 -7.26 -5.99 -1.63
C ASP A 140 -8.58 -5.59 -2.31
N HIS A 141 -8.88 -6.21 -3.46
CA HIS A 141 -10.09 -5.92 -4.24
C HIS A 141 -10.26 -4.43 -4.57
N ASN A 142 -9.27 -3.89 -5.28
CA ASN A 142 -9.24 -2.53 -5.83
C ASN A 142 -8.64 -2.56 -7.25
N ASN A 143 -8.39 -1.39 -7.84
CA ASN A 143 -7.74 -1.21 -9.14
C ASN A 143 -6.32 -0.61 -8.99
N LEU A 144 -5.62 -0.93 -7.90
CA LEU A 144 -4.27 -0.39 -7.66
C LEU A 144 -3.27 -1.01 -8.64
N LYS A 145 -2.42 -0.16 -9.23
CA LYS A 145 -1.43 -0.51 -10.24
C LYS A 145 -0.09 0.13 -9.91
N PHE A 146 0.87 -0.70 -9.51
CA PHE A 146 2.23 -0.26 -9.18
C PHE A 146 3.24 -1.40 -9.35
N ASP A 147 4.51 -1.03 -9.50
CA ASP A 147 5.62 -1.98 -9.52
C ASP A 147 6.01 -2.38 -8.10
N PHE A 148 5.91 -3.68 -7.80
CA PHE A 148 6.26 -4.21 -6.48
C PHE A 148 7.77 -4.43 -6.30
N SER A 149 8.57 -4.43 -7.36
CA SER A 149 9.97 -4.91 -7.35
C SER A 149 10.89 -4.17 -6.38
N ASN A 150 10.62 -2.89 -6.15
CA ASN A 150 11.51 -2.01 -5.41
C ASN A 150 10.72 -1.19 -4.37
N LEU A 151 9.82 -1.81 -3.60
CA LEU A 151 9.12 -1.06 -2.56
C LEU A 151 9.91 -1.00 -1.25
N ASP A 152 10.03 0.22 -0.73
CA ASP A 152 10.45 0.51 0.65
C ASP A 152 9.21 0.67 1.55
N LEU A 153 8.86 -0.42 2.24
CA LEU A 153 7.71 -0.53 3.15
C LEU A 153 8.10 -0.16 4.60
N PRO A 154 7.14 0.28 5.43
CA PRO A 154 7.40 0.57 6.84
C PRO A 154 7.86 -0.68 7.60
N MET A 155 8.86 -0.53 8.47
CA MET A 155 9.40 -1.62 9.28
C MET A 155 8.40 -2.23 10.27
N GLY A 156 7.33 -1.51 10.62
CA GLY A 156 6.28 -1.99 11.51
C GLY A 156 5.28 -2.94 10.86
N ILE A 157 5.34 -3.14 9.53
CA ILE A 157 4.29 -3.87 8.82
C ILE A 157 4.29 -5.36 9.18
N SER A 158 3.15 -5.82 9.69
CA SER A 158 2.90 -7.20 10.12
C SER A 158 1.97 -7.92 9.13
N THR A 159 0.96 -7.22 8.60
CA THR A 159 0.05 -7.77 7.59
C THR A 159 -0.01 -6.88 6.37
N LEU A 160 0.22 -7.46 5.20
CA LEU A 160 0.05 -6.82 3.90
C LEU A 160 -0.83 -7.68 2.99
N ASP A 161 -2.06 -7.23 2.73
CA ASP A 161 -2.91 -7.80 1.69
C ASP A 161 -3.11 -6.80 0.55
N ILE A 162 -2.57 -7.14 -0.62
CA ILE A 162 -2.74 -6.40 -1.87
C ILE A 162 -3.37 -7.28 -2.96
N SER A 163 -3.98 -8.40 -2.58
CA SER A 163 -4.56 -9.33 -3.54
C SER A 163 -5.68 -8.70 -4.37
N HIS A 164 -5.99 -9.26 -5.54
CA HIS A 164 -7.03 -8.73 -6.42
C HIS A 164 -6.83 -7.24 -6.75
N ASN A 165 -5.66 -6.93 -7.32
CA ASN A 165 -5.30 -5.62 -7.84
C ASN A 165 -4.58 -5.80 -9.20
N GLU A 166 -4.07 -4.71 -9.77
CA GLU A 166 -3.29 -4.70 -11.01
C GLU A 166 -1.78 -4.57 -10.75
N THR A 167 -1.31 -4.99 -9.56
CA THR A 167 0.10 -4.91 -9.17
C THR A 167 0.97 -5.74 -10.10
N TYR A 168 2.13 -5.21 -10.52
CA TYR A 168 3.06 -5.88 -11.43
C TYR A 168 4.49 -5.83 -10.90
N GLY A 169 5.42 -6.44 -11.65
CA GLY A 169 6.82 -6.52 -11.23
C GLY A 169 7.13 -7.81 -10.48
N SER A 170 8.18 -7.80 -9.67
CA SER A 170 8.67 -8.96 -8.93
C SER A 170 8.54 -8.78 -7.42
N LEU A 171 8.65 -9.86 -6.66
CA LEU A 171 8.71 -9.81 -5.20
C LEU A 171 10.05 -9.18 -4.75
N PRO A 172 10.05 -8.08 -3.97
CA PRO A 172 11.29 -7.48 -3.50
C PRO A 172 12.05 -8.42 -2.56
N LYS A 173 13.37 -8.52 -2.75
CA LYS A 173 14.24 -9.32 -1.86
C LYS A 173 14.17 -8.87 -0.40
N LEU A 174 13.89 -7.58 -0.17
CA LEU A 174 13.77 -6.98 1.16
C LEU A 174 12.51 -7.44 1.91
N LEU A 175 11.52 -8.08 1.25
CA LEU A 175 10.35 -8.64 1.95
C LEU A 175 10.73 -9.62 3.07
N GLY A 176 11.74 -10.46 2.83
CA GLY A 176 12.23 -11.41 3.83
C GLY A 176 12.93 -10.76 5.03
N GLN A 177 13.09 -9.43 5.04
CA GLN A 177 13.65 -8.66 6.16
C GLN A 177 12.58 -7.96 6.98
N LEU A 178 11.34 -7.86 6.47
CA LEU A 178 10.22 -7.27 7.20
C LEU A 178 9.68 -8.26 8.24
N PRO A 179 9.13 -7.78 9.36
CA PRO A 179 8.52 -8.64 10.39
C PRO A 179 7.10 -9.09 10.01
N LEU A 180 6.87 -9.42 8.73
CA LEU A 180 5.56 -9.84 8.22
C LEU A 180 5.14 -11.17 8.86
N GLN A 181 3.92 -11.19 9.38
CA GLN A 181 3.22 -12.40 9.83
C GLN A 181 2.31 -12.96 8.73
N SER A 182 1.78 -12.08 7.88
CA SER A 182 0.91 -12.45 6.78
C SER A 182 1.15 -11.56 5.57
N ILE A 183 1.30 -12.18 4.40
CA ILE A 183 1.38 -11.49 3.12
C ILE A 183 0.48 -12.20 2.11
N ASN A 184 -0.37 -11.42 1.44
CA ASN A 184 -1.20 -11.92 0.37
C ASN A 184 -1.06 -11.00 -0.86
N VAL A 185 -0.48 -11.56 -1.90
CA VAL A 185 -0.23 -10.89 -3.20
C VAL A 185 -0.91 -11.62 -4.35
N SER A 186 -1.82 -12.54 -4.04
CA SER A 186 -2.52 -13.36 -5.04
C SER A 186 -3.37 -12.50 -5.99
N TYR A 187 -3.75 -13.04 -7.16
CA TYR A 187 -4.59 -12.33 -8.13
C TYR A 187 -4.04 -10.94 -8.51
N ASN A 188 -2.77 -10.91 -8.91
CA ASN A 188 -2.06 -9.75 -9.45
C ASN A 188 -1.25 -10.16 -10.69
N ASN A 189 -0.54 -9.23 -11.30
CA ASN A 189 0.32 -9.45 -12.48
C ASN A 189 1.81 -9.57 -12.11
N LEU A 190 2.11 -10.17 -10.95
CA LEU A 190 3.48 -10.38 -10.48
C LEU A 190 4.20 -11.47 -11.28
N CYS A 191 5.52 -11.35 -11.42
CA CYS A 191 6.37 -12.28 -12.16
C CYS A 191 7.73 -12.51 -11.47
N GLY A 192 8.49 -13.48 -11.99
CA GLY A 192 9.85 -13.76 -11.53
C GLY A 192 9.91 -14.79 -10.42
N MET A 193 11.02 -14.79 -9.69
CA MET A 193 11.30 -15.79 -8.65
C MET A 193 10.78 -15.32 -7.30
N ILE A 194 10.35 -16.26 -6.47
CA ILE A 194 10.13 -16.02 -5.04
C ILE A 194 11.52 -15.83 -4.39
N PRO A 195 11.80 -14.66 -3.77
CA PRO A 195 13.10 -14.41 -3.17
C PRO A 195 13.34 -15.35 -1.99
N THR A 196 14.54 -15.92 -1.90
CA THR A 196 14.93 -16.74 -0.75
C THR A 196 15.27 -15.84 0.44
N GLY A 197 14.47 -15.92 1.51
CA GLY A 197 14.72 -15.26 2.79
C GLY A 197 14.46 -16.25 3.93
N ARG A 198 15.09 -16.06 5.10
CA ARG A 198 14.99 -17.01 6.24
C ARG A 198 13.60 -17.08 6.89
N ARG A 199 12.64 -16.25 6.46
CA ARG A 199 11.27 -16.11 6.98
C ARG A 199 10.30 -15.61 5.89
N LEU A 200 10.01 -16.46 4.90
CA LEU A 200 8.78 -16.33 4.12
C LEU A 200 7.85 -17.48 4.50
#